data_AF-A0A0C2ZQH8-F1
#
_entry.id   AF-A0A0C2ZQH8-F1
#
_cell.length_a   1.000
_cell.length_b   1.000
_cell.length_c   1.000
_cell.angle_alpha   90.00
_cell.angle_beta   90.00
_cell.angle_gamma   90.00
#
_symmetry.space_group_name_H-M   'P 1'
#
loop_
_entity.id
_entity.type
_entity.pdbx_description
1 polymer ?
#
loop_
_entity_poly.entity_id
_entity_poly.type
_entity_poly.pdbx_seq_one_letter_code
_entity_poly.pdbx_strand_id
1 'polypeptide(L)'
;MFYRLLYITFIGTSSLFASGGYDNGTPAGKGNIDLDFTWNPNDIIEKGQSYVVWGYGLTNSIDFHGYASHEASTGNDQIYWGFMKNFFQNPWVDLSTAYGIRHRKEKYTPISPNCFIRLNFPILIK
;
A
#
# COMPACT_ATOMS: atom_id res chain seq x y z
N MET A 1 -21.81 -22.66 8.77
CA MET A 1 -20.46 -23.28 8.65
C MET A 1 -19.94 -23.30 7.22
N PHE A 2 -20.73 -23.64 6.19
CA PHE A 2 -20.28 -23.70 4.78
C PHE A 2 -19.88 -22.35 4.16
N TYR A 3 -20.61 -21.27 4.43
CA TYR A 3 -20.32 -19.93 3.92
C TYR A 3 -18.98 -19.36 4.41
N ARG A 4 -18.54 -19.75 5.62
CA ARG A 4 -17.22 -19.38 6.17
C ARG A 4 -16.07 -20.06 5.41
N LEU A 5 -16.27 -21.30 4.96
CA LEU A 5 -15.27 -22.05 4.19
C LEU A 5 -15.11 -21.47 2.79
N LEU A 6 -16.21 -21.02 2.17
CA LEU A 6 -16.25 -20.40 0.86
C LEU A 6 -15.48 -19.07 0.79
N TYR A 7 -15.54 -18.27 1.86
CA TYR A 7 -14.75 -17.05 1.99
C TYR A 7 -13.24 -17.33 2.05
N ILE A 8 -12.82 -18.38 2.76
CA ILE A 8 -11.40 -18.75 2.89
C ILE A 8 -10.86 -19.25 1.55
N THR A 9 -11.63 -20.02 0.79
CA THR A 9 -11.23 -20.50 -0.54
C THR A 9 -11.18 -19.38 -1.57
N PHE A 10 -12.05 -18.37 -1.49
CA PHE A 10 -12.04 -17.20 -2.39
C PHE A 10 -10.81 -16.30 -2.18
N ILE A 11 -10.34 -16.18 -0.93
CA ILE A 11 -9.11 -15.42 -0.62
C ILE A 11 -7.87 -16.18 -1.11
N GLY A 12 -7.86 -17.51 -1.03
CA GLY A 12 -6.71 -18.37 -1.37
C GLY A 12 -6.41 -18.55 -2.86
N THR A 13 -7.34 -18.23 -3.77
CA THR A 13 -7.15 -18.37 -5.23
C THR A 13 -6.86 -17.07 -5.95
N SER A 14 -6.90 -15.93 -5.25
CA SER A 14 -6.39 -14.69 -5.79
C SER A 14 -4.87 -14.79 -5.86
N SER A 15 -4.30 -14.83 -7.06
CA SER A 15 -2.86 -14.68 -7.26
C SER A 15 -2.45 -13.36 -6.64
N LEU A 16 -1.96 -13.40 -5.40
CA LEU A 16 -1.34 -12.28 -4.71
C LEU A 16 -0.01 -12.00 -5.41
N PHE A 17 -0.08 -11.38 -6.58
CA PHE A 17 1.07 -10.74 -7.19
C PHE A 17 1.43 -9.55 -6.31
N ALA A 18 2.23 -9.81 -5.27
CA ALA A 18 2.84 -8.78 -4.43
C ALA A 18 3.85 -7.99 -5.28
N SER A 19 3.32 -7.08 -6.09
CA SER A 19 4.08 -6.09 -6.84
C SER A 19 4.39 -4.93 -5.89
N GLY A 20 5.46 -5.09 -5.10
CA GLY A 20 5.98 -4.06 -4.20
C GLY A 20 5.29 -4.04 -2.83
N GLY A 21 6.07 -3.83 -1.76
CA GLY A 21 5.53 -3.41 -0.47
C GLY A 21 5.04 -1.97 -0.61
N TYR A 22 3.85 -1.68 -0.08
CA TYR A 22 3.27 -0.35 -0.06
C TYR A 22 3.31 0.09 1.40
N ASP A 23 3.78 1.30 1.65
CA ASP A 23 4.23 1.66 3.00
C ASP A 23 3.10 2.08 3.95
N ASN A 24 1.90 2.37 3.46
CA ASN A 24 0.80 2.88 4.30
C ASN A 24 -0.30 1.81 4.43
N GLY A 25 -0.15 0.95 5.44
CA GLY A 25 -1.20 0.02 5.87
C GLY A 25 -2.22 0.64 6.83
N THR A 26 -1.92 1.80 7.40
CA THR A 26 -2.77 2.51 8.37
C THR A 26 -3.44 3.72 7.70
N PRO A 27 -4.72 4.00 7.96
CA PRO A 27 -5.39 5.17 7.41
C PRO A 27 -4.85 6.46 8.06
N ALA A 28 -4.70 7.52 7.27
CA ALA A 28 -4.27 8.85 7.71
C ALA A 28 -5.24 9.46 8.75
N GLY A 29 -6.51 9.09 8.68
CA GLY A 29 -7.59 9.64 9.49
C GLY A 29 -8.26 10.85 8.84
N LYS A 30 -9.55 11.07 9.14
CA LYS A 30 -10.38 12.02 8.39
C LYS A 30 -9.79 13.45 8.41
N GLY A 31 -9.55 13.99 7.22
CA GLY A 31 -9.02 15.34 7.02
C GLY A 31 -7.51 15.47 7.17
N ASN A 32 -6.81 14.37 7.48
CA ASN A 32 -5.36 14.37 7.61
C ASN A 32 -4.69 14.00 6.29
N ILE A 33 -3.49 14.54 6.11
CA ILE A 33 -2.56 14.17 5.05
C ILE A 33 -1.45 13.34 5.70
N ASP A 34 -1.13 12.21 5.09
CA ASP A 34 -0.01 11.35 5.43
C ASP A 34 0.95 11.29 4.25
N LEU A 35 2.24 11.43 4.51
CA LEU A 35 3.30 11.50 3.49
C LEU A 35 4.53 10.73 3.97
N ASP A 36 4.89 9.70 3.22
CA ASP A 36 6.09 8.91 3.46
C ASP A 36 7.06 9.05 2.30
N PHE A 37 8.35 9.18 2.64
CA PHE A 37 9.41 9.38 1.66
C PHE A 37 10.51 8.35 1.88
N THR A 38 10.84 7.63 0.82
CA THR A 38 12.02 6.79 0.76
C THR A 38 12.94 7.35 -0.32
N TRP A 39 14.19 7.60 0.04
CA TRP A 39 15.15 8.25 -0.84
C TRP A 39 16.38 7.35 -1.03
N ASN A 40 16.62 6.93 -2.27
CA ASN A 40 17.85 6.26 -2.71
C ASN A 40 18.70 7.30 -3.47
N PRO A 41 19.63 8.00 -2.79
CA PRO A 41 20.39 9.09 -3.41
C PRO A 41 21.27 8.56 -4.53
N ASN A 42 21.21 9.18 -5.70
CA ASN A 42 22.03 8.84 -6.87
C ASN A 42 21.97 7.35 -7.25
N ASP A 43 20.88 6.66 -6.93
CA ASP A 43 20.69 5.24 -7.22
C ASP A 43 21.81 4.32 -6.70
N ILE A 44 22.41 4.69 -5.55
CA ILE A 44 23.52 3.93 -4.93
C ILE A 44 23.11 2.48 -4.63
N ILE A 45 21.86 2.25 -4.21
CA ILE A 45 21.31 0.91 -4.05
C ILE A 45 20.74 0.47 -5.40
N GLU A 46 21.47 -0.40 -6.12
CA GLU A 46 21.12 -0.84 -7.48
C GLU A 46 19.68 -1.39 -7.59
N LYS A 47 19.26 -2.21 -6.63
CA LYS A 47 17.89 -2.76 -6.56
C LYS A 47 16.93 -1.92 -5.69
N GLY A 48 17.37 -0.73 -5.29
CA GLY A 48 16.60 0.19 -4.47
C GLY A 48 15.57 0.98 -5.29
N GLN A 49 14.74 1.72 -4.57
CA GLN A 49 13.78 2.66 -5.15
C GLN A 49 13.78 3.95 -4.34
N SER A 50 13.55 5.06 -5.02
CA SER A 50 13.14 6.32 -4.41
C SER A 50 11.65 6.47 -4.62
N TYR A 51 10.89 6.83 -3.59
CA TYR A 51 9.46 7.01 -3.72
C TYR A 51 8.87 7.94 -2.68
N VAL A 52 7.73 8.51 -3.06
CA VAL A 52 6.81 9.22 -2.17
C VAL A 52 5.50 8.46 -2.15
N VAL A 53 4.97 8.22 -0.96
CA VAL A 53 3.63 7.68 -0.75
C VAL A 53 2.78 8.76 -0.10
N TRP A 54 1.51 8.85 -0.48
CA TRP A 54 0.57 9.79 0.12
C TRP A 54 -0.74 9.12 0.50
N GLY A 55 -1.37 9.67 1.53
CA GLY A 55 -2.74 9.38 1.93
C GLY A 55 -3.46 10.67 2.31
N TYR A 56 -4.69 10.85 1.83
CA TYR A 56 -5.60 11.86 2.34
C TYR A 56 -6.84 11.18 2.89
N GLY A 57 -7.06 11.27 4.20
CA GLY A 57 -8.16 10.59 4.86
C GLY A 57 -9.51 11.21 4.52
N LEU A 58 -10.28 10.51 3.68
CA LEU A 58 -11.67 10.86 3.37
C LEU A 58 -12.59 10.53 4.55
N THR A 59 -12.26 9.45 5.27
CA THR A 59 -12.89 9.04 6.54
C THR A 59 -11.81 8.55 7.50
N ASN A 60 -12.19 8.07 8.69
CA ASN A 60 -11.25 7.44 9.62
C ASN A 60 -10.71 6.08 9.15
N SER A 61 -11.17 5.57 8.00
CA SER A 61 -10.80 4.25 7.50
C SER A 61 -10.65 4.19 5.98
N ILE A 62 -10.84 5.31 5.28
CA ILE A 62 -10.79 5.37 3.82
C ILE A 62 -9.94 6.56 3.44
N ASP A 63 -8.94 6.31 2.62
CA ASP A 63 -8.00 7.32 2.16
C ASP A 63 -8.03 7.39 0.63
N PHE A 64 -7.94 8.59 0.08
CA PHE A 64 -7.39 8.75 -1.25
C PHE A 64 -5.88 8.54 -1.14
N HIS A 65 -5.37 7.49 -1.78
CA HIS A 65 -4.04 6.96 -1.51
C HIS A 65 -3.30 6.74 -2.82
N GLY A 66 -1.98 6.92 -2.78
CA GLY A 66 -1.15 6.68 -3.95
C GLY A 66 0.34 6.75 -3.66
N TYR A 67 1.13 6.48 -4.69
CA TYR A 67 2.58 6.65 -4.62
C TYR A 67 3.15 7.06 -5.98
N ALA A 68 4.32 7.68 -5.95
CA ALA A 68 5.17 7.90 -7.11
C ALA A 68 6.56 7.36 -6.79
N SER A 69 7.15 6.57 -7.69
CA SER A 69 8.43 5.91 -7.44
C SER A 69 9.33 5.85 -8.67
N HIS A 70 10.63 5.77 -8.40
CA HIS A 70 11.72 5.63 -9.34
C HIS A 70 12.53 4.36 -9.00
N GLU A 71 12.71 3.48 -9.98
CA GLU A 71 13.48 2.24 -9.83
C GLU A 71 14.92 2.41 -10.32
N ALA A 72 15.90 2.39 -9.40
CA ALA A 72 17.33 2.55 -9.70
C ALA A 72 17.83 1.60 -10.80
N SER A 73 17.55 0.29 -10.66
CA SER A 73 18.01 -0.74 -11.60
C SER A 73 17.50 -0.61 -13.03
N THR A 74 16.33 -0.01 -13.23
CA THR A 74 15.67 -0.01 -14.54
C THR A 74 15.37 1.39 -15.08
N GLY A 75 15.57 2.43 -14.27
CA GLY A 75 15.22 3.82 -14.55
C GLY A 75 13.71 4.03 -14.74
N ASN A 76 12.87 3.09 -14.31
CA ASN A 76 11.43 3.20 -14.55
C ASN A 76 10.75 4.02 -13.47
N ASP A 77 10.00 5.01 -13.92
CA ASP A 77 9.05 5.73 -13.09
C ASP A 77 7.69 5.04 -13.07
N GLN A 78 7.04 5.12 -11.92
CA GLN A 78 5.70 4.62 -11.72
C GLN A 78 4.92 5.59 -10.85
N ILE A 79 3.63 5.70 -11.14
CA ILE A 79 2.68 6.45 -10.32
C ILE A 79 1.41 5.63 -10.16
N TYR A 80 0.90 5.57 -8.94
CA TYR A 80 -0.35 4.91 -8.59
C TYR A 80 -1.23 5.88 -7.82
N TRP A 81 -2.53 5.84 -8.10
CA TRP A 81 -3.53 6.53 -7.30
C TRP A 81 -4.81 5.69 -7.23
N GLY A 82 -5.50 5.79 -6.10
CA GLY A 82 -6.70 5.03 -5.85
C GLY A 82 -7.28 5.31 -4.48
N PHE A 83 -8.06 4.35 -4.00
CA PHE A 83 -8.63 4.38 -2.67
C PHE A 83 -8.09 3.23 -1.85
N MET A 84 -7.71 3.53 -0.62
CA MET A 84 -7.36 2.54 0.39
C MET A 84 -8.47 2.47 1.43
N LYS A 85 -8.81 1.26 1.89
CA LYS A 85 -9.77 0.97 2.94
C LYS A 85 -9.08 0.14 4.01
N ASN A 86 -8.99 0.69 5.21
CA ASN A 86 -8.69 -0.10 6.41
C ASN A 86 -9.96 -0.82 6.87
N PHE A 87 -9.87 -2.14 7.00
CA PHE A 87 -11.00 -2.98 7.41
C PHE A 87 -10.77 -3.69 8.74
N PHE A 88 -9.53 -3.68 9.25
CA PHE A 88 -9.20 -4.20 10.56
C PHE A 88 -8.04 -3.40 11.16
N GLN A 89 -8.18 -3.05 12.43
CA GLN A 89 -7.16 -2.33 13.18
C GLN A 89 -7.21 -2.77 14.64
N ASN A 90 -6.04 -3.07 15.20
CA ASN A 90 -5.84 -3.30 16.62
C ASN A 90 -4.44 -2.78 17.04
N PRO A 91 -4.07 -2.83 18.33
CA PRO A 91 -2.77 -2.31 18.79
C PRO A 91 -1.52 -2.95 18.15
N TRP A 92 -1.63 -4.08 17.46
CA TRP A 92 -0.52 -4.84 16.89
C TRP A 92 -0.55 -4.92 15.37
N VAL A 93 -1.71 -4.81 14.74
CA VAL A 93 -1.91 -5.09 13.32
C VAL A 93 -2.97 -4.18 12.72
N ASP A 94 -2.63 -3.62 11.56
CA ASP A 94 -3.58 -2.95 10.67
C ASP A 94 -3.66 -3.72 9.36
N LEU A 95 -4.88 -4.04 8.92
CA LEU A 95 -5.16 -4.65 7.63
C LEU A 95 -5.97 -3.70 6.76
N SER A 96 -5.43 -3.44 5.58
CA SER A 96 -6.03 -2.54 4.60
C SER A 96 -6.03 -3.15 3.22
N THR A 97 -6.88 -2.65 2.35
CA THR A 97 -6.85 -2.99 0.93
C THR A 97 -6.95 -1.73 0.09
N ALA A 98 -6.34 -1.71 -1.10
CA ALA A 98 -6.50 -0.60 -2.03
C ALA A 98 -6.81 -1.06 -3.44
N TYR A 99 -7.56 -0.20 -4.12
CA TYR A 99 -7.94 -0.35 -5.52
C TYR A 99 -7.64 0.96 -6.25
N GLY A 100 -7.02 0.86 -7.42
CA GLY A 100 -6.66 2.05 -8.19
C GLY A 100 -6.00 1.74 -9.52
N ILE A 101 -5.39 2.75 -10.10
CA ILE A 101 -4.73 2.68 -11.41
C ILE A 101 -3.26 3.00 -11.20
N ARG A 102 -2.38 2.18 -11.78
CA ARG A 102 -0.95 2.45 -11.88
C ARG A 102 -0.56 2.74 -13.32
N HIS A 103 0.19 3.82 -13.50
CA HIS A 103 0.88 4.13 -14.74
C HIS A 103 2.37 3.78 -14.58
N ARG A 104 2.89 2.96 -15.50
CA ARG A 104 4.31 2.57 -15.59
C ARG A 104 4.65 2.25 -17.03
N LYS A 105 5.78 2.77 -17.55
CA LYS A 105 6.20 2.54 -18.96
C LYS A 105 5.09 2.79 -19.98
N GLU A 106 4.42 3.95 -19.88
CA GLU A 106 3.33 4.34 -20.79
C GLU A 106 2.07 3.42 -20.73
N LYS A 107 2.02 2.50 -19.78
CA LYS A 107 0.90 1.56 -19.62
C LYS A 107 0.14 1.85 -18.34
N TYR A 108 -1.18 1.95 -18.48
CA TYR A 108 -2.12 2.00 -17.37
C TYR A 108 -2.56 0.59 -17.04
N THR A 109 -2.33 0.17 -15.79
CA THR A 109 -2.73 -1.13 -15.27
C THR A 109 -3.66 -0.92 -14.08
N PRO A 110 -4.89 -1.44 -14.10
CA PRO A 110 -5.72 -1.47 -12.91
C PRO A 110 -5.07 -2.39 -11.87
N ILE A 111 -4.86 -1.89 -10.66
CA ILE A 111 -4.41 -2.68 -9.53
C ILE A 111 -5.66 -3.14 -8.78
N SER A 112 -5.94 -4.44 -8.88
CA SER A 112 -6.95 -5.13 -8.10
C SER A 112 -6.57 -5.20 -6.62
N PRO A 113 -7.52 -5.46 -5.70
CA PRO A 113 -7.32 -5.32 -4.26
C PRO A 113 -6.07 -6.06 -3.78
N ASN A 114 -5.05 -5.31 -3.37
CA ASN A 114 -3.91 -5.86 -2.64
C ASN A 114 -4.21 -5.79 -1.14
N CYS A 115 -3.75 -6.76 -0.36
CA CYS A 115 -3.85 -6.74 1.10
C CYS A 115 -2.57 -6.12 1.68
N PHE A 116 -2.70 -5.05 2.46
CA PHE A 116 -1.62 -4.45 3.22
C PHE A 116 -1.71 -4.91 4.65
N ILE A 117 -0.56 -5.30 5.19
CA ILE A 117 -0.41 -5.70 6.58
C ILE A 117 0.64 -4.78 7.19
N ARG A 118 0.24 -3.94 8.14
CA ARG A 118 1.19 -3.21 8.99
C ARG A 118 1.28 -3.94 10.32
N LEU A 119 2.49 -4.30 10.72
CA LEU A 119 2.77 -4.82 12.05
C LEU A 119 3.23 -3.66 12.94
N ASN A 120 2.45 -3.39 13.99
CA ASN A 120 2.77 -2.40 15.01
C ASN A 120 3.51 -3.12 16.15
N PHE A 121 4.79 -2.82 16.30
CA PHE A 121 5.56 -3.26 17.46
C PHE A 121 5.53 -2.15 18.51
N PRO A 122 4.70 -2.26 19.57
CA PRO A 122 4.70 -1.26 20.61
C PRO A 122 6.09 -1.22 21.25
N ILE A 123 6.81 -0.12 21.07
CA ILE A 123 8.05 0.11 21.80
C ILE A 123 7.63 0.35 23.25
N LEU A 124 7.85 -0.64 24.11
CA LEU A 124 7.79 -0.48 25.56
C LEU A 124 8.98 0.38 26.01
N ILE A 125 8.94 1.68 25.73
CA ILE A 125 9.80 2.62 26.45
C ILE A 125 9.14 2.80 27.81
N LYS A 126 9.69 2.12 28.83
CA LYS A 126 9.43 2.43 30.24
C LYS A 126 10.20 3.67 30.65
#